data_AF-A0A075I7W3-F1
#
_entry.id   AF-A0A075I7W3-F1
#
_cell.length_a   1.000
_cell.length_b   1.000
_cell.length_c   1.000
_cell.angle_alpha   90.00
_cell.angle_beta   90.00
_cell.angle_gamma   90.00
#
_symmetry.space_group_name_H-M   'P 1'
#
loop_
_entity.id
_entity.type
_entity.pdbx_description
1 polymer ?
#
loop_
_entity_poly.entity_id
_entity_poly.type
_entity_poly.pdbx_seq_one_letter_code
_entity_poly.pdbx_strand_id
1 'polypeptide(L)'
;MKHGKFLCEDVVTTKIDDATAILFWFTDIEIIEKMKKKFQNLQDGTRIITIWGPLPECLPTQVDFPYIMNQIPFKHANLKEQTLAIFGIKCVDFVTAWEYAERYTKAIASHNVDNDRFLTILQSLIIWINAKNLGIACEDDVPAPIKNYMEILKNFLVLK
;
A
#
# COMPACT_ATOMS: atom_id res chain seq x y z
N MET A 1 -14.55 -0.39 26.42
CA MET A 1 -15.01 -1.22 25.29
C MET A 1 -16.09 -2.17 25.79
N LYS A 2 -17.37 -2.00 25.43
CA LYS A 2 -18.46 -2.87 25.94
C LYS A 2 -18.74 -4.11 25.06
N HIS A 3 -18.21 -4.16 23.84
CA HIS A 3 -18.42 -5.26 22.88
C HIS A 3 -17.13 -5.69 22.15
N GLY A 4 -15.96 -5.35 22.69
CA GLY A 4 -14.67 -5.68 22.10
C GLY A 4 -13.87 -6.59 23.02
N LYS A 5 -13.25 -7.62 22.45
CA LYS A 5 -12.29 -8.48 23.15
C LYS A 5 -10.89 -8.13 22.66
N PHE A 6 -9.98 -7.88 23.59
CA PHE A 6 -8.56 -7.79 23.29
C PHE A 6 -7.93 -9.18 23.47
N LEU A 7 -7.14 -9.60 22.49
CA LEU A 7 -6.46 -10.89 22.48
C LEU A 7 -4.96 -10.65 22.36
N CYS A 8 -4.18 -11.20 23.28
CA CYS A 8 -2.72 -11.19 23.22
C CYS A 8 -2.26 -12.55 22.68
N GLU A 9 -2.48 -12.78 21.40
CA GLU A 9 -2.23 -14.04 20.72
C GLU A 9 -1.43 -13.82 19.43
N ASP A 10 -0.84 -14.88 18.89
CA ASP A 10 -0.19 -14.84 17.59
C ASP A 10 -1.24 -14.88 16.46
N VAL A 11 -1.33 -13.79 15.70
CA VAL A 11 -2.27 -13.62 14.57
C VAL A 11 -2.24 -14.78 13.57
N VAL A 12 -1.07 -15.40 13.36
CA VAL A 12 -0.88 -16.51 12.43
C VAL A 12 -1.61 -17.76 12.93
N THR A 13 -1.74 -17.95 14.25
CA THR A 13 -2.35 -19.14 14.86
C THR A 13 -3.75 -18.90 15.43
N THR A 14 -4.09 -17.67 15.80
CA THR A 14 -5.40 -17.31 16.38
C THR A 14 -6.59 -17.73 15.52
N LYS A 15 -7.65 -18.23 16.16
CA LYS A 15 -8.87 -18.64 15.46
C LYS A 15 -9.65 -17.40 14.99
N ILE A 16 -9.94 -17.31 13.69
CA ILE A 16 -10.65 -16.17 13.04
C ILE A 16 -11.69 -16.64 12.01
N ASP A 17 -12.10 -17.91 12.09
CA ASP A 17 -12.94 -18.59 11.10
C ASP A 17 -14.40 -18.10 11.04
N ASP A 18 -14.87 -17.45 12.10
CA ASP A 18 -16.19 -16.83 12.20
C ASP A 18 -16.22 -15.37 11.74
N ALA A 19 -15.08 -14.81 11.30
CA ALA A 19 -14.99 -13.43 10.87
C ALA A 19 -15.70 -13.19 9.53
N THR A 20 -16.59 -12.19 9.50
CA THR A 20 -17.25 -11.70 8.26
C THR A 20 -16.52 -10.52 7.62
N ALA A 21 -15.70 -9.83 8.41
CA ALA A 21 -14.81 -8.76 7.96
C ALA A 21 -13.55 -8.72 8.84
N ILE A 22 -12.41 -8.45 8.22
CA ILE A 22 -11.10 -8.35 8.89
C ILE A 22 -10.41 -7.09 8.42
N LEU A 23 -10.07 -6.20 9.35
CA LEU A 23 -9.09 -5.14 9.10
C LEU A 23 -7.69 -5.72 9.34
N PHE A 24 -6.90 -5.82 8.27
CA PHE A 24 -5.57 -6.41 8.29
C PHE A 24 -4.53 -5.35 7.94
N TRP A 25 -3.71 -4.98 8.92
CA TRP A 25 -2.67 -3.96 8.76
C TRP A 25 -1.33 -4.47 9.27
N PHE A 26 -0.59 -5.12 8.37
CA PHE A 26 0.78 -5.60 8.59
C PHE A 26 1.65 -5.18 7.41
N THR A 27 2.93 -4.95 7.68
CA THR A 27 3.94 -4.61 6.66
C THR A 27 4.94 -5.74 6.41
N ASP A 28 5.01 -6.71 7.32
CA ASP A 28 5.91 -7.86 7.22
C ASP A 28 5.40 -8.85 6.17
N ILE A 29 6.23 -9.11 5.16
CA ILE A 29 5.84 -9.95 4.01
C ILE A 29 5.61 -11.41 4.40
N GLU A 30 6.34 -11.93 5.39
CA GLU A 30 6.15 -13.31 5.83
C GLU A 30 4.81 -13.46 6.55
N ILE A 31 4.43 -12.47 7.36
CA ILE A 31 3.12 -12.44 8.02
C ILE A 31 2.01 -12.30 6.97
N ILE A 32 2.17 -11.40 6.00
CA ILE A 32 1.18 -11.19 4.93
C ILE A 32 0.93 -12.49 4.15
N GLU A 33 1.98 -13.20 3.74
CA GLU A 33 1.85 -14.46 2.99
C GLU A 33 1.21 -15.58 3.82
N LYS A 34 1.59 -15.73 5.09
CA LYS A 34 0.97 -16.69 6.01
C LYS A 34 -0.53 -16.39 6.21
N MET A 35 -0.86 -15.12 6.40
CA MET A 35 -2.24 -14.69 6.62
C MET A 35 -3.09 -14.77 5.35
N LYS A 36 -2.55 -14.46 4.17
CA LYS A 36 -3.23 -14.66 2.87
C LYS A 36 -3.69 -16.11 2.71
N LYS A 37 -2.81 -17.08 3.00
CA LYS A 37 -3.16 -18.52 2.98
C LYS A 37 -4.24 -18.87 4.00
N LYS A 38 -4.18 -18.27 5.19
CA LYS A 38 -5.20 -18.46 6.23
C LYS A 38 -6.56 -17.90 5.81
N PHE A 39 -6.58 -16.72 5.19
CA PHE A 39 -7.80 -16.09 4.69
C PHE A 39 -8.51 -16.92 3.64
N GLN A 40 -7.78 -17.63 2.77
CA GLN A 40 -8.37 -18.52 1.76
C GLN A 40 -9.29 -19.61 2.34
N ASN A 41 -9.17 -19.93 3.63
CA ASN A 41 -9.99 -20.94 4.31
C ASN A 41 -11.19 -20.34 5.08
N LEU A 42 -11.42 -19.03 5.02
CA LEU A 42 -12.58 -18.41 5.65
C LEU A 42 -13.83 -18.59 4.78
N GLN A 43 -14.99 -18.22 5.33
CA GLN A 43 -16.26 -18.32 4.64
C GLN A 43 -16.29 -17.45 3.38
N ASP A 44 -16.98 -17.94 2.35
CA ASP A 44 -17.25 -17.16 1.15
C ASP A 44 -17.96 -15.86 1.50
N GLY A 45 -17.51 -14.77 0.90
CA GLY A 45 -18.00 -13.43 1.20
C GLY A 45 -17.30 -12.73 2.35
N THR A 46 -16.39 -13.38 3.10
CA THR A 46 -15.58 -12.70 4.10
C THR A 46 -14.71 -11.62 3.44
N ARG A 47 -14.73 -10.43 4.03
CA ARG A 47 -14.05 -9.23 3.52
C ARG A 47 -12.74 -8.99 4.24
N ILE A 48 -11.65 -8.82 3.50
CA ILE A 48 -10.35 -8.44 4.03
C ILE A 48 -10.05 -7.02 3.60
N ILE A 49 -9.97 -6.11 4.56
CA ILE A 49 -9.67 -4.70 4.35
C ILE A 49 -8.22 -4.46 4.75
N THR A 50 -7.40 -3.96 3.83
CA THR A 50 -6.04 -3.49 4.11
C THR A 50 -5.97 -1.98 4.01
N ILE A 51 -4.93 -1.39 4.58
CA ILE A 51 -4.66 0.05 4.50
C ILE A 51 -3.38 0.24 3.69
N TRP A 52 -3.42 1.14 2.70
CA TRP A 52 -2.30 1.58 1.86
C TRP A 52 -1.68 0.56 0.91
N GLY A 53 -1.66 -0.72 1.25
CA GLY A 53 -1.10 -1.79 0.43
C GLY A 53 -2.14 -2.88 0.17
N PRO A 54 -2.29 -3.37 -1.07
CA PRO A 54 -3.19 -4.48 -1.36
C PRO A 54 -2.63 -5.79 -0.78
N LEU A 55 -3.51 -6.79 -0.60
CA LEU A 55 -3.04 -8.17 -0.48
C LEU A 55 -2.29 -8.56 -1.76
N PRO A 56 -1.09 -9.13 -1.68
CA PRO A 56 -0.31 -9.50 -2.86
C PRO A 56 -1.09 -10.43 -3.79
N GLU A 57 -1.04 -10.16 -5.09
CA GLU A 57 -1.64 -10.98 -6.14
C GLU A 57 -3.17 -11.13 -6.09
N CYS A 58 -3.84 -10.27 -5.32
CA CYS A 58 -5.31 -10.26 -5.20
C CYS A 58 -5.89 -9.02 -5.88
N LEU A 59 -6.84 -9.20 -6.79
CA LEU A 59 -7.59 -8.10 -7.38
C LEU A 59 -8.56 -7.54 -6.32
N PRO A 60 -8.47 -6.24 -5.99
CA PRO A 60 -9.40 -5.65 -5.04
C PRO A 60 -10.82 -5.66 -5.58
N THR A 61 -11.77 -5.89 -4.69
CA THR A 61 -13.21 -5.84 -4.98
C THR A 61 -13.72 -4.40 -4.94
N GLN A 62 -13.16 -3.57 -4.04
CA GLN A 62 -13.46 -2.16 -3.91
C GLN A 62 -12.25 -1.42 -3.35
N VAL A 63 -12.07 -0.17 -3.76
CA VAL A 63 -11.04 0.72 -3.23
C VAL A 63 -11.69 2.03 -2.81
N ASP A 64 -11.48 2.39 -1.56
CA ASP A 64 -11.86 3.68 -0.98
C ASP A 64 -10.63 4.20 -0.22
N PHE A 65 -9.73 4.84 -0.98
CA PHE A 65 -8.38 5.11 -0.53
C PHE A 65 -8.37 5.87 0.82
N PRO A 66 -7.62 5.39 1.83
CA PRO A 66 -6.52 4.42 1.74
C PRO A 66 -6.91 2.96 1.96
N TYR A 67 -8.20 2.64 2.03
CA TYR A 67 -8.71 1.30 2.29
C TYR A 67 -8.88 0.50 0.99
N ILE A 68 -8.37 -0.73 1.01
CA ILE A 68 -8.45 -1.67 -0.11
C ILE A 68 -9.17 -2.92 0.38
N MET A 69 -10.33 -3.22 -0.22
CA MET A 69 -11.14 -4.38 0.17
C MET A 69 -10.96 -5.52 -0.84
N ASN A 70 -10.64 -6.70 -0.33
CA ASN A 70 -10.72 -7.97 -1.03
C ASN A 70 -11.85 -8.81 -0.44
N GLN A 71 -12.45 -9.68 -1.26
CA GLN A 71 -13.50 -10.59 -0.83
C GLN A 71 -13.10 -12.02 -1.19
N ILE A 72 -13.43 -12.95 -0.30
CA ILE A 72 -13.19 -14.39 -0.50
C ILE A 72 -14.35 -15.00 -1.34
N PRO A 73 -14.06 -15.89 -2.31
CA PRO A 73 -12.73 -16.32 -2.74
C PRO A 73 -11.97 -15.21 -3.49
N PHE A 74 -10.66 -15.12 -3.25
CA PHE A 74 -9.84 -14.07 -3.87
C PHE A 74 -9.79 -14.23 -5.40
N LYS A 75 -9.88 -13.10 -6.10
CA LYS A 75 -9.58 -13.01 -7.53
C LYS A 75 -8.10 -12.76 -7.70
N HIS A 76 -7.43 -13.53 -8.56
CA HIS A 76 -6.02 -13.30 -8.86
C HIS A 76 -5.84 -12.02 -9.68
N ALA A 77 -4.73 -11.30 -9.44
CA ALA A 77 -4.28 -10.19 -10.28
C ALA A 77 -2.76 -10.10 -10.28
N ASN A 78 -2.17 -9.79 -11.42
CA ASN A 78 -0.78 -9.38 -11.49
C ASN A 78 -0.62 -7.92 -10.99
N LEU A 79 0.63 -7.48 -10.80
CA LEU A 79 0.91 -6.16 -10.25
C LEU A 79 0.34 -5.01 -11.10
N LYS A 80 0.31 -5.13 -12.43
CA LYS A 80 -0.25 -4.10 -13.32
C LYS A 80 -1.77 -4.00 -13.15
N GLU A 81 -2.44 -5.14 -13.03
CA GLU A 81 -3.89 -5.20 -12.76
C GLU A 81 -4.24 -4.64 -11.38
N GLN A 82 -3.45 -4.97 -10.35
CA GLN A 82 -3.62 -4.39 -9.02
C GLN A 82 -3.40 -2.88 -9.04
N THR A 83 -2.35 -2.41 -9.72
CA THR A 83 -2.05 -0.99 -9.88
C THR A 83 -3.24 -0.29 -10.55
N LEU A 84 -3.75 -0.82 -11.65
CA LEU A 84 -4.90 -0.28 -12.35
C LEU A 84 -6.16 -0.23 -11.47
N ALA A 85 -6.44 -1.29 -10.70
CA ALA A 85 -7.63 -1.37 -9.87
C ALA A 85 -7.59 -0.44 -8.64
N ILE A 86 -6.40 -0.20 -8.08
CA ILE A 86 -6.23 0.64 -6.89
C ILE A 86 -6.12 2.12 -7.27
N PHE A 87 -5.40 2.39 -8.35
CA PHE A 87 -4.93 3.72 -8.67
C PHE A 87 -5.58 4.30 -9.94
N GLY A 88 -6.25 3.47 -10.75
CA GLY A 88 -6.86 3.90 -12.02
C GLY A 88 -5.84 4.18 -13.14
N ILE A 89 -4.57 3.82 -12.93
CA ILE A 89 -3.46 4.09 -13.86
C ILE A 89 -2.84 2.79 -14.37
N LYS A 90 -2.30 2.80 -15.58
CA LYS A 90 -1.61 1.63 -16.17
C LYS A 90 -0.14 1.53 -15.80
N CYS A 91 0.47 2.67 -15.49
CA CYS A 91 1.87 2.81 -15.12
C CYS A 91 2.02 4.05 -14.22
N VAL A 92 3.14 4.15 -13.51
CA VAL A 92 3.45 5.26 -12.60
C VAL A 92 4.50 6.18 -13.24
N ASP A 93 4.15 7.44 -13.48
CA ASP A 93 5.09 8.51 -13.80
C ASP A 93 5.43 9.34 -12.55
N PHE A 94 6.28 10.36 -12.70
CA PHE A 94 6.65 11.22 -11.57
C PHE A 94 5.46 12.00 -11.00
N VAL A 95 4.57 12.53 -11.85
CA VAL A 95 3.41 13.34 -11.42
C VAL A 95 2.48 12.48 -10.58
N THR A 96 2.24 11.26 -11.03
CA THR A 96 1.41 10.28 -10.34
C THR A 96 2.02 9.86 -9.01
N ALA A 97 3.34 9.62 -8.98
CA ALA A 97 4.06 9.34 -7.73
C ALA A 97 3.96 10.51 -6.73
N TRP A 98 3.99 11.75 -7.23
CA TRP A 98 3.80 12.96 -6.43
C TRP A 98 2.39 13.08 -5.85
N GLU A 99 1.38 12.91 -6.69
CA GLU A 99 -0.01 12.95 -6.24
C GLU A 99 -0.28 11.90 -5.17
N TYR A 100 0.31 10.70 -5.30
CA TYR A 100 0.22 9.70 -4.24
C TYR A 100 0.91 10.16 -2.98
N ALA A 101 2.18 10.54 -3.03
CA ALA A 101 2.88 11.06 -1.85
C ALA A 101 2.07 12.14 -1.11
N GLU A 102 1.41 13.04 -1.84
CA GLU A 102 0.52 14.03 -1.23
C GLU A 102 -0.71 13.41 -0.57
N ARG A 103 -1.42 12.49 -1.24
CA ARG A 103 -2.58 11.79 -0.64
C ARG A 103 -2.18 10.99 0.59
N TYR A 104 -1.00 10.34 0.56
CA TYR A 104 -0.40 9.65 1.69
C TYR A 104 -0.19 10.57 2.87
N THR A 105 0.52 11.68 2.63
CA THR A 105 0.84 12.69 3.65
C THR A 105 -0.44 13.32 4.21
N LYS A 106 -1.40 13.70 3.37
CA LYS A 106 -2.66 14.34 3.79
C LYS A 106 -3.56 13.44 4.63
N ALA A 107 -3.59 12.13 4.38
CA ALA A 107 -4.45 11.23 5.16
C ALA A 107 -3.87 10.88 6.54
N ILE A 108 -2.55 11.06 6.75
CA ILE A 108 -1.88 10.80 8.04
C ILE A 108 -1.58 12.06 8.84
N ALA A 109 -1.53 13.23 8.18
CA ALA A 109 -1.24 14.51 8.82
C ALA A 109 -2.37 14.94 9.76
N SER A 110 -2.02 15.49 10.94
CA SER A 110 -3.00 16.19 11.77
C SER A 110 -3.50 17.45 11.04
N HIS A 111 -4.73 17.90 11.32
CA HIS A 111 -5.25 19.14 10.76
C HIS A 111 -4.25 20.30 11.02
N ASN A 112 -3.80 20.98 9.95
CA ASN A 112 -2.82 22.10 9.91
C ASN A 112 -1.32 21.78 9.70
N VAL A 113 -0.94 20.81 8.86
CA VAL A 113 0.46 20.73 8.40
C VAL A 113 0.61 21.43 7.04
N ASP A 114 0.78 22.74 7.08
CA ASP A 114 1.30 23.48 5.92
C ASP A 114 2.78 23.09 5.72
N ASN A 115 3.11 22.58 4.53
CA ASN A 115 4.47 22.31 4.04
C ASN A 115 5.22 21.03 4.50
N ASP A 116 4.61 19.84 4.35
CA ASP A 116 5.38 18.58 4.30
C ASP A 116 6.00 18.29 2.91
N ARG A 117 6.38 19.34 2.16
CA ARG A 117 6.91 19.21 0.79
C ARG A 117 8.13 18.29 0.72
N PHE A 118 8.98 18.32 1.74
CA PHE A 118 10.14 17.43 1.79
C PHE A 118 9.74 15.96 1.95
N LEU A 119 8.76 15.66 2.81
CA LEU A 119 8.21 14.32 2.94
C LEU A 119 7.52 13.86 1.64
N THR A 120 6.76 14.76 1.00
CA THR A 120 6.17 14.48 -0.31
C THR A 120 7.24 14.18 -1.36
N ILE A 121 8.33 14.96 -1.42
CA ILE A 121 9.46 14.70 -2.33
C ILE A 121 10.04 13.31 -2.06
N LEU A 122 10.37 12.98 -0.79
CA LEU A 122 10.93 11.68 -0.42
C LEU A 122 10.01 10.52 -0.81
N GLN A 123 8.73 10.61 -0.48
CA GLN A 123 7.74 9.59 -0.82
C GLN A 123 7.58 9.44 -2.33
N SER A 124 7.54 10.54 -3.08
CA SER A 124 7.45 10.52 -4.54
C SER A 124 8.62 9.76 -5.17
N LEU A 125 9.83 9.98 -4.66
CA LEU A 125 11.03 9.27 -5.11
C LEU A 125 10.92 7.77 -4.84
N ILE A 126 10.54 7.39 -3.62
CA ILE A 126 10.41 5.97 -3.22
C ILE A 126 9.34 5.28 -4.08
N ILE A 127 8.17 5.92 -4.27
CA ILE A 127 7.08 5.39 -5.07
C ILE A 127 7.53 5.17 -6.52
N TRP A 128 8.16 6.17 -7.13
CA TRP A 128 8.62 6.06 -8.52
C TRP A 128 9.74 5.01 -8.69
N ILE A 129 10.72 4.98 -7.79
CA ILE A 129 11.81 3.98 -7.82
C ILE A 129 11.25 2.57 -7.69
N ASN A 130 10.31 2.35 -6.76
CA ASN A 130 9.66 1.05 -6.60
C ASN A 130 8.85 0.67 -7.84
N ALA A 131 8.11 1.61 -8.42
CA ALA A 131 7.40 1.38 -9.67
C ALA A 131 8.33 0.95 -10.81
N LYS A 132 9.51 1.58 -10.91
CA LYS A 132 10.53 1.21 -11.89
C LYS A 132 11.10 -0.19 -11.62
N ASN A 133 11.50 -0.48 -10.39
CA ASN A 133 12.03 -1.79 -10.00
C ASN A 133 11.03 -2.93 -10.25
N LEU A 134 9.74 -2.62 -10.15
CA LEU A 134 8.64 -3.56 -10.38
C LEU A 134 8.14 -3.60 -11.84
N GLY A 135 8.73 -2.83 -12.75
CA GLY A 135 8.37 -2.82 -14.18
C GLY A 135 7.00 -2.21 -14.48
N ILE A 136 6.54 -1.29 -13.62
CA ILE A 136 5.27 -0.56 -13.76
C ILE A 136 5.47 0.96 -13.91
N ALA A 137 6.70 1.44 -14.08
CA ALA A 137 6.95 2.84 -14.43
C ALA A 137 6.51 3.13 -15.88
N CYS A 138 6.06 4.35 -16.16
CA CYS A 138 5.70 4.76 -17.54
C CYS A 138 6.92 5.01 -18.42
N GLU A 139 8.05 5.41 -17.82
CA GLU A 139 9.27 5.79 -18.49
C GLU A 139 10.43 4.90 -18.02
N ASP A 140 11.26 4.46 -18.97
CA ASP A 140 12.48 3.70 -18.69
C ASP A 140 13.60 4.60 -18.16
N ASP A 141 13.63 5.86 -18.58
CA ASP A 141 14.61 6.83 -18.12
C ASP A 141 14.22 7.41 -16.75
N VAL A 142 15.21 7.93 -16.02
CA VAL A 142 14.94 8.63 -14.75
C VAL A 142 14.48 10.06 -15.06
N PRO A 143 13.27 10.48 -14.62
CA PRO A 143 12.76 11.83 -14.85
C PRO A 143 13.69 12.91 -14.28
N ALA A 144 13.76 14.06 -14.93
CA ALA A 144 14.59 15.18 -14.47
C ALA A 144 14.31 15.59 -13.00
N PRO A 145 13.04 15.67 -12.53
CA PRO A 145 12.76 15.96 -11.12
C PRO A 145 13.38 14.92 -10.18
N ILE A 146 13.28 13.62 -10.51
CA ILE A 146 13.86 12.54 -9.70
C ILE A 146 15.39 12.68 -9.64
N LYS A 147 16.06 12.92 -10.77
CA LYS A 147 17.52 13.14 -10.82
C LYS A 147 17.94 14.29 -9.92
N ASN A 148 17.27 15.44 -10.05
CA ASN A 148 17.58 16.64 -9.26
C ASN A 148 17.39 16.39 -7.76
N TYR A 149 16.29 15.77 -7.35
CA TYR A 149 16.08 15.47 -5.94
C TYR A 149 17.07 14.43 -5.41
N MET A 150 17.40 13.38 -6.18
CA MET A 150 18.43 12.42 -5.79
C MET A 150 19.80 13.08 -5.57
N GLU A 151 20.18 14.05 -6.41
CA GLU A 151 21.41 14.84 -6.21
C GLU A 151 21.36 15.69 -4.95
N ILE A 152 20.24 16.36 -4.69
CA ILE A 152 20.04 17.12 -3.44
C ILE A 152 20.18 16.17 -2.24
N LEU A 153 19.47 15.04 -2.20
CA LEU A 153 19.56 14.11 -1.07
C LEU A 153 21.00 13.57 -0.90
N LYS A 154 21.72 13.27 -1.98
CA LYS A 154 23.13 12.87 -1.93
C LYS A 154 24.03 13.95 -1.32
N ASN A 155 23.83 15.21 -1.70
CA ASN A 155 24.65 16.32 -1.25
C ASN A 155 24.33 16.77 0.18
N PHE A 156 23.09 16.54 0.66
CA PHE A 156 22.61 17.10 1.93
C PHE A 156 22.28 16.05 3.02
N LEU A 157 22.07 14.77 2.70
CA LEU A 157 21.66 13.73 3.67
C LEU A 157 22.61 12.55 3.79
N VAL A 158 23.54 12.36 2.85
CA VAL A 158 24.64 11.41 3.07
C VAL A 158 25.55 12.04 4.12
N LEU A 159 25.36 11.59 5.36
CA LEU A 159 26.18 11.89 6.54
C LEU A 159 27.67 11.89 6.15
N LYS A 160 28.35 13.01 6.41
CA LYS A 160 29.74 12.93 6.86
C LYS A 160 29.78 12.33 8.25
#